data_AF-A0A0M2T1V0-F1
#
_entry.id   AF-A0A0M2T1V0-F1
#
_cell.length_a   1.000
_cell.length_b   1.000
_cell.length_c   1.000
_cell.angle_alpha   90.00
_cell.angle_beta   90.00
_cell.angle_gamma   90.00
#
_symmetry.space_group_name_H-M   'P 1'
#
loop_
_entity.id
_entity.type
_entity.pdbx_description
1 polymer ?
#
loop_
_entity_poly.entity_id
_entity_poly.type
_entity_poly.pdbx_seq_one_letter_code
_entity_poly.pdbx_strand_id
1 'polypeptide(L)'
;MDQRIITMNKTTFHHENGEGDIDNFAIARALSFLKADLIDLNGMEKATELMFNYGYQLGVSDAQRMREKYIDIQDILKQGPTLHCKKGHIKGSIFEGYIEFYGDKSVKTVYGTGTWLHSYEAKVHLDCFGQSDVPVCHTLMGFATGYMSTVFQFEVKVIEKTCVARGDENCKWDIYTVNHLPDEPNELSENQAAFDLVELGNIQSKMIQAVIDGATVEDILKEAEITFGRTFLVEDIFYNFAHSTNLSERDRQSIEKDMRIYDQNERNQLGMYFFERRQQLSFTKKVLKLENHVRLTNTIVSKNKVVAYLSMISMHPKTFTAYDYLILSKMTNVISVLLMTNAILEKSLAKDESTFTNEILHQELTDKNQILSRSRFFEVDIKQSYTVAILRWSKNIDKIQNEIESFIRRHLKKHRILISLKEQELVILLFHSLKDHSLIQNIFSHLRAALIGQFPKHPVQIVTAILDIAFWRQVLTIMKQPLLWFPAPTHQ
;
A
#
# COMPACT_ATOMS: atom_id res chain seq x y z
N MET A 1 -3.11 -55.46 -2.32
CA MET A 1 -3.10 -54.20 -1.57
C MET A 1 -4.37 -53.47 -1.97
N ASP A 2 -5.39 -53.52 -1.10
CA ASP A 2 -6.75 -53.13 -1.43
C ASP A 2 -6.85 -51.62 -1.69
N GLN A 3 -7.22 -51.25 -2.91
CA GLN A 3 -7.59 -49.89 -3.29
C GLN A 3 -8.93 -49.57 -2.62
N ARG A 4 -8.94 -48.64 -1.67
CA ARG A 4 -10.17 -48.24 -0.96
C ARG A 4 -10.72 -46.95 -1.56
N ILE A 5 -11.66 -47.10 -2.49
CA ILE A 5 -12.47 -45.97 -3.00
C ILE A 5 -13.60 -45.74 -2.00
N ILE A 6 -13.71 -44.51 -1.47
CA ILE A 6 -14.85 -44.13 -0.63
C ILE A 6 -15.81 -43.31 -1.48
N THR A 7 -16.96 -43.90 -1.79
CA THR A 7 -18.07 -43.19 -2.42
C THR A 7 -18.89 -42.52 -1.33
N MET A 8 -19.00 -41.19 -1.38
CA MET A 8 -19.85 -40.44 -0.45
C MET A 8 -21.22 -40.25 -1.10
N ASN A 9 -22.20 -41.03 -0.64
CA ASN A 9 -23.60 -40.77 -0.94
C ASN A 9 -24.00 -39.39 -0.40
N LYS A 10 -25.02 -38.75 -1.00
CA LYS A 10 -25.52 -37.42 -0.66
C LYS A 10 -25.43 -37.12 0.84
N THR A 11 -24.41 -36.37 1.23
CA THR A 11 -24.14 -36.04 2.63
C THR A 11 -24.58 -34.60 2.87
N THR A 12 -25.49 -34.40 3.82
CA THR A 12 -26.05 -33.08 4.13
C THR A 12 -25.54 -32.60 5.48
N PHE A 13 -25.03 -31.37 5.53
CA PHE A 13 -24.57 -30.69 6.73
C PHE A 13 -25.52 -29.54 7.07
N HIS A 14 -26.04 -29.53 8.30
CA HIS A 14 -26.91 -28.47 8.82
C HIS A 14 -26.35 -27.90 10.13
N HIS A 15 -26.54 -26.61 10.36
CA HIS A 15 -26.26 -25.99 11.65
C HIS A 15 -27.55 -25.88 12.48
N GLU A 16 -27.68 -26.70 13.52
CA GLU A 16 -28.72 -26.59 14.55
C GLU A 16 -28.24 -25.59 15.62
N ASN A 17 -28.66 -24.33 15.51
CA ASN A 17 -28.88 -23.36 16.61
C ASN A 17 -28.98 -21.93 16.04
N GLY A 18 -30.08 -21.25 16.36
CA GLY A 18 -30.60 -20.06 15.69
C GLY A 18 -30.41 -18.72 16.40
N GLU A 19 -29.36 -18.53 17.21
CA GLU A 19 -29.17 -17.27 17.97
C GLU A 19 -27.92 -16.44 17.58
N GLY A 20 -27.13 -16.87 16.58
CA GLY A 20 -25.93 -16.15 16.11
C GLY A 20 -26.10 -15.31 14.83
N ASP A 21 -27.31 -15.13 14.32
CA ASP A 21 -27.55 -14.64 12.94
C ASP A 21 -27.31 -13.11 12.76
N ILE A 22 -27.23 -12.31 13.84
CA ILE A 22 -27.18 -10.84 13.75
C ILE A 22 -25.76 -10.31 13.45
N ASP A 23 -24.74 -10.78 14.17
CA ASP A 23 -23.35 -10.33 13.96
C ASP A 23 -22.78 -10.83 12.62
N ASN A 24 -23.16 -12.04 12.23
CA ASN A 24 -22.79 -12.61 10.94
C ASN A 24 -23.37 -11.80 9.78
N PHE A 25 -24.59 -11.29 9.88
CA PHE A 25 -25.19 -10.48 8.82
C PHE A 25 -24.52 -9.11 8.66
N ALA A 26 -24.04 -8.50 9.76
CA ALA A 26 -23.33 -7.22 9.72
C ALA A 26 -21.94 -7.34 9.07
N ILE A 27 -21.15 -8.32 9.51
CA ILE A 27 -19.80 -8.59 8.95
C ILE A 27 -19.90 -8.90 7.46
N ALA A 28 -20.85 -9.74 7.13
CA ALA A 28 -20.98 -10.21 5.79
C ALA A 28 -21.46 -9.06 4.88
N ARG A 29 -22.34 -8.17 5.38
CA ARG A 29 -22.76 -6.97 4.64
C ARG A 29 -21.59 -6.01 4.44
N ALA A 30 -20.72 -5.86 5.44
CA ALA A 30 -19.49 -5.11 5.30
C ALA A 30 -18.56 -5.69 4.22
N LEU A 31 -18.42 -7.02 4.14
CA LEU A 31 -17.66 -7.68 3.06
C LEU A 31 -18.30 -7.45 1.68
N SER A 32 -19.62 -7.30 1.62
CA SER A 32 -20.33 -7.03 0.36
C SER A 32 -20.15 -5.58 -0.10
N PHE A 33 -20.18 -4.62 0.83
CA PHE A 33 -19.79 -3.24 0.53
C PHE A 33 -18.33 -3.13 0.15
N LEU A 34 -17.43 -3.84 0.84
CA LEU A 34 -16.02 -3.91 0.46
C LEU A 34 -15.86 -4.44 -0.97
N LYS A 35 -16.63 -5.47 -1.34
CA LYS A 35 -16.64 -5.99 -2.71
C LYS A 35 -17.14 -4.94 -3.70
N ALA A 36 -18.17 -4.17 -3.36
CA ALA A 36 -18.66 -3.02 -4.15
C ALA A 36 -17.53 -2.02 -4.41
N ASP A 37 -16.90 -1.56 -3.33
CA ASP A 37 -15.84 -0.58 -3.37
C ASP A 37 -14.64 -1.10 -4.18
N LEU A 38 -14.29 -2.39 -4.04
CA LEU A 38 -13.23 -3.03 -4.82
C LEU A 38 -13.57 -3.14 -6.30
N ILE A 39 -14.84 -3.39 -6.66
CA ILE A 39 -15.28 -3.40 -8.06
C ILE A 39 -15.16 -1.99 -8.64
N ASP A 40 -15.63 -0.97 -7.90
CA ASP A 40 -15.57 0.42 -8.33
C ASP A 40 -14.12 0.93 -8.49
N LEU A 41 -13.21 0.47 -7.63
CA LEU A 41 -11.81 0.89 -7.64
C LEU A 41 -10.96 0.13 -8.67
N ASN A 42 -11.14 -1.19 -8.77
CA ASN A 42 -10.18 -2.08 -9.45
C ASN A 42 -10.80 -2.94 -10.56
N GLY A 43 -12.12 -2.83 -10.80
CA GLY A 43 -12.85 -3.67 -11.74
C GLY A 43 -13.21 -5.06 -11.19
N MET A 44 -14.22 -5.67 -11.80
CA MET A 44 -14.84 -6.92 -11.33
C MET A 44 -13.87 -8.09 -11.24
N GLU A 45 -12.97 -8.24 -12.22
CA GLU A 45 -12.00 -9.34 -12.25
C GLU A 45 -11.05 -9.29 -11.06
N LYS A 46 -10.48 -8.11 -10.75
CA LYS A 46 -9.56 -7.96 -9.63
C LYS A 46 -10.25 -8.05 -8.28
N ALA A 47 -11.46 -7.50 -8.17
CA ALA A 47 -12.28 -7.65 -6.96
C ALA A 47 -12.60 -9.13 -6.69
N THR A 48 -12.92 -9.90 -7.74
CA THR A 48 -13.16 -11.35 -7.66
C THR A 48 -11.94 -12.09 -7.15
N GLU A 49 -10.76 -11.82 -7.72
CA GLU A 49 -9.50 -12.44 -7.30
C GLU A 49 -9.17 -12.14 -5.83
N LEU A 50 -9.37 -10.89 -5.39
CA LEU A 50 -9.13 -10.49 -3.99
C LEU A 50 -10.07 -11.20 -3.01
N MET A 51 -11.36 -11.27 -3.33
CA MET A 51 -12.36 -11.96 -2.50
C MET A 51 -12.09 -13.47 -2.45
N PHE A 52 -11.69 -14.07 -3.58
CA PHE A 52 -11.27 -15.47 -3.63
C PHE A 52 -10.03 -15.71 -2.75
N ASN A 53 -9.00 -14.89 -2.89
CA ASN A 53 -7.75 -15.02 -2.12
C ASN A 53 -8.00 -14.84 -0.62
N TYR A 54 -8.88 -13.92 -0.23
CA TYR A 54 -9.31 -13.77 1.16
C TYR A 54 -9.96 -15.06 1.68
N GLY A 55 -10.93 -15.61 0.94
CA GLY A 55 -11.55 -16.89 1.27
C GLY A 55 -10.53 -18.03 1.38
N TYR A 56 -9.61 -18.13 0.42
CA TYR A 56 -8.57 -19.15 0.38
C TYR A 56 -7.73 -19.16 1.66
N GLN A 57 -7.25 -18.00 2.09
CA GLN A 57 -6.44 -17.89 3.31
C GLN A 57 -7.24 -18.27 4.58
N LEU A 58 -8.53 -17.93 4.63
CA LEU A 58 -9.40 -18.39 5.73
C LEU A 58 -9.51 -19.92 5.76
N GLY A 59 -9.70 -20.54 4.60
CA GLY A 59 -9.78 -22.00 4.47
C GLY A 59 -8.49 -22.71 4.88
N VAL A 60 -7.33 -22.20 4.44
CA VAL A 60 -6.01 -22.72 4.83
C VAL A 60 -5.82 -22.68 6.33
N SER A 61 -6.07 -21.53 6.95
CA SER A 61 -5.88 -21.34 8.40
C SER A 61 -6.78 -22.28 9.21
N ASP A 62 -8.05 -22.42 8.82
CA ASP A 62 -8.98 -23.31 9.49
C ASP A 62 -8.60 -24.79 9.32
N ALA A 63 -8.16 -25.20 8.13
CA ALA A 63 -7.70 -26.57 7.88
C ALA A 63 -6.47 -26.95 8.71
N GLN A 64 -5.49 -26.04 8.85
CA GLN A 64 -4.33 -26.23 9.71
C GLN A 64 -4.75 -26.43 11.17
N ARG A 65 -5.67 -25.60 11.67
CA ARG A 65 -6.21 -25.74 13.03
C ARG A 65 -6.95 -27.06 13.24
N MET A 66 -7.63 -27.59 12.21
CA MET A 66 -8.31 -28.88 12.33
C MET A 66 -7.33 -30.05 12.32
N ARG A 67 -6.22 -29.95 11.57
CA ARG A 67 -5.14 -30.95 11.58
C ARG A 67 -4.45 -31.09 12.93
N GLU A 68 -4.38 -30.02 13.71
CA GLU A 68 -3.88 -30.08 15.10
C GLU A 68 -4.82 -30.85 16.04
N LYS A 69 -6.12 -30.92 15.71
CA LYS A 69 -7.17 -31.46 16.59
C LYS A 69 -7.59 -32.88 16.25
N TYR A 70 -7.50 -33.27 14.99
CA TYR A 70 -8.00 -34.53 14.48
C TYR A 70 -6.89 -35.29 13.76
N ILE A 71 -6.80 -36.59 14.03
CA ILE A 71 -5.80 -37.48 13.41
C ILE A 71 -6.36 -38.09 12.12
N ASP A 72 -7.66 -38.43 12.10
CA ASP A 72 -8.32 -39.02 10.92
C ASP A 72 -8.73 -37.92 9.94
N ILE A 73 -8.25 -38.05 8.69
CA ILE A 73 -8.60 -37.16 7.58
C ILE A 73 -10.10 -37.10 7.33
N GLN A 74 -10.85 -38.18 7.56
CA GLN A 74 -12.31 -38.17 7.39
C GLN A 74 -13.00 -37.24 8.38
N ASP A 75 -12.47 -37.13 9.60
CA ASP A 75 -13.02 -36.23 10.60
C ASP A 75 -12.66 -34.77 10.31
N ILE A 76 -11.45 -34.53 9.81
CA ILE A 76 -11.03 -33.20 9.31
C ILE A 76 -11.93 -32.75 8.15
N LEU A 77 -12.24 -33.65 7.20
CA LEU A 77 -13.09 -33.33 6.05
C LEU A 77 -14.51 -32.91 6.46
N LYS A 78 -15.08 -33.52 7.49
CA LYS A 78 -16.41 -33.13 8.04
C LYS A 78 -16.40 -31.73 8.68
N GLN A 79 -15.25 -31.25 9.15
CA GLN A 79 -15.17 -29.94 9.80
C GLN A 79 -15.28 -28.78 8.80
N GLY A 80 -14.82 -28.93 7.56
CA GLY A 80 -14.84 -27.85 6.57
C GLY A 80 -16.23 -27.23 6.37
N PRO A 81 -17.25 -28.03 5.99
CA PRO A 81 -18.64 -27.56 5.87
C PRO A 81 -19.20 -27.01 7.19
N THR A 82 -18.84 -27.62 8.33
CA THR A 82 -19.28 -27.18 9.66
C THR A 82 -18.75 -25.78 10.01
N LEU A 83 -17.48 -25.52 9.72
CA LEU A 83 -16.84 -24.22 9.94
C LEU A 83 -17.40 -23.15 9.00
N HIS A 84 -17.64 -23.50 7.73
CA HIS A 84 -18.36 -22.67 6.78
C HIS A 84 -19.72 -22.22 7.35
N CYS A 85 -20.47 -23.13 7.97
CA CYS A 85 -21.76 -22.81 8.58
C CYS A 85 -21.61 -21.94 9.84
N LYS A 86 -20.67 -22.27 10.73
CA LYS A 86 -20.42 -21.52 11.97
C LYS A 86 -19.98 -20.07 11.73
N LYS A 87 -19.25 -19.83 10.65
CA LYS A 87 -18.86 -18.48 10.21
C LYS A 87 -19.97 -17.74 9.45
N GLY A 88 -21.15 -18.35 9.29
CA GLY A 88 -22.28 -17.75 8.59
C GLY A 88 -22.10 -17.63 7.08
N HIS A 89 -21.15 -18.35 6.46
CA HIS A 89 -20.97 -18.31 5.01
C HIS A 89 -22.16 -18.95 4.27
N ILE A 90 -22.68 -20.05 4.83
CA ILE A 90 -23.78 -20.87 4.31
C ILE A 90 -24.61 -21.41 5.49
N LYS A 91 -25.87 -21.80 5.29
CA LYS A 91 -26.67 -22.49 6.33
C LYS A 91 -26.58 -24.01 6.26
N GLY A 92 -26.07 -24.53 5.15
CA GLY A 92 -25.80 -25.94 4.98
C GLY A 92 -25.03 -26.23 3.71
N SER A 93 -24.53 -27.46 3.61
CA SER A 93 -23.83 -27.94 2.42
C SER A 93 -24.24 -29.36 2.10
N ILE A 94 -24.33 -29.66 0.81
CA ILE A 94 -24.49 -31.03 0.29
C ILE A 94 -23.25 -31.37 -0.52
N PHE A 95 -22.73 -32.59 -0.38
CA PHE A 95 -21.66 -33.12 -1.23
C PHE A 95 -22.04 -34.49 -1.79
N GLU A 96 -21.75 -34.70 -3.07
CA GLU A 96 -21.96 -35.92 -3.83
C GLU A 96 -20.72 -36.18 -4.70
N GLY A 97 -20.01 -37.28 -4.44
CA GLY A 97 -18.77 -37.58 -5.16
C GLY A 97 -17.97 -38.73 -4.56
N TYR A 98 -16.71 -38.85 -4.97
CA TYR A 98 -15.80 -39.86 -4.47
C TYR A 98 -14.44 -39.26 -4.09
N ILE A 99 -13.80 -39.91 -3.11
CA ILE A 99 -12.42 -39.66 -2.71
C ILE A 99 -11.69 -40.99 -2.77
N GLU A 100 -10.60 -41.03 -3.54
CA GLU A 100 -9.70 -42.19 -3.60
C GLU A 100 -8.56 -42.01 -2.60
N PHE A 101 -8.15 -43.12 -1.97
CA PHE A 101 -7.05 -43.14 -1.02
C PHE A 101 -5.94 -44.08 -1.48
N TYR A 102 -4.70 -43.73 -1.15
CA TYR A 102 -3.57 -44.64 -1.22
C TYR A 102 -3.61 -45.65 -0.05
N GLY A 103 -2.79 -46.71 -0.12
CA GLY A 103 -2.76 -47.77 0.88
C GLY A 103 -2.32 -47.31 2.28
N ASP A 104 -1.63 -46.17 2.37
CA ASP A 104 -1.23 -45.50 3.62
C ASP A 104 -2.32 -44.56 4.18
N LYS A 105 -3.51 -44.54 3.58
CA LYS A 105 -4.65 -43.66 3.88
C LYS A 105 -4.45 -42.18 3.54
N SER A 106 -3.40 -41.82 2.82
CA SER A 106 -3.31 -40.50 2.20
C SER A 106 -4.31 -40.38 1.04
N VAL A 107 -4.77 -39.16 0.74
CA VAL A 107 -5.74 -38.95 -0.34
C VAL A 107 -5.01 -38.94 -1.67
N LYS A 108 -5.57 -39.62 -2.66
CA LYS A 108 -5.04 -39.71 -4.02
C LYS A 108 -5.71 -38.73 -4.97
N THR A 109 -7.04 -38.70 -4.95
CA THR A 109 -7.81 -37.81 -5.80
C THR A 109 -9.20 -37.58 -5.23
N VAL A 110 -9.80 -36.45 -5.59
CA VAL A 110 -11.18 -36.10 -5.29
C VAL A 110 -11.87 -35.69 -6.58
N TYR A 111 -13.11 -36.14 -6.75
CA TYR A 111 -14.01 -35.61 -7.76
C TYR A 111 -15.44 -35.63 -7.22
N GLY A 112 -16.16 -34.54 -7.41
CA GLY A 112 -17.55 -34.49 -7.01
C GLY A 112 -18.20 -33.15 -7.27
N THR A 113 -19.45 -33.07 -6.85
CA THR A 113 -20.24 -31.86 -6.89
C THR A 113 -20.80 -31.59 -5.51
N GLY A 114 -21.18 -30.34 -5.26
CA GLY A 114 -21.84 -29.97 -4.03
C GLY A 114 -22.77 -28.79 -4.22
N THR A 115 -23.54 -28.53 -3.17
CA THR A 115 -24.50 -27.43 -3.13
C THR A 115 -24.32 -26.67 -1.83
N TRP A 116 -24.11 -25.36 -1.91
CA TRP A 116 -24.22 -24.45 -0.78
C TRP A 116 -25.66 -24.01 -0.60
N LEU A 117 -26.22 -24.28 0.58
CA LEU A 117 -27.57 -23.89 0.94
C LEU A 117 -27.53 -22.53 1.63
N HIS A 118 -28.34 -21.59 1.12
CA HIS A 118 -28.44 -20.22 1.62
C HIS A 118 -27.09 -19.50 1.71
N SER A 119 -26.40 -19.40 0.57
CA SER A 119 -25.17 -18.60 0.47
C SER A 119 -25.43 -17.15 0.87
N TYR A 120 -24.71 -16.70 1.89
CA TYR A 120 -24.74 -15.30 2.29
C TYR A 120 -24.30 -14.38 1.13
N GLU A 121 -23.23 -14.76 0.42
CA GLU A 121 -22.62 -13.91 -0.61
C GLU A 121 -23.57 -13.73 -1.80
N ALA A 122 -24.31 -14.79 -2.17
CA ALA A 122 -25.35 -14.69 -3.19
C ALA A 122 -26.54 -13.82 -2.73
N LYS A 123 -26.99 -14.00 -1.49
CA LYS A 123 -28.10 -13.23 -0.93
C LYS A 123 -27.81 -11.74 -0.93
N VAL A 124 -26.65 -11.34 -0.41
CA VAL A 124 -26.35 -9.90 -0.31
C VAL A 124 -25.90 -9.31 -1.63
N HIS A 125 -25.33 -10.09 -2.54
CA HIS A 125 -25.16 -9.63 -3.91
C HIS A 125 -26.51 -9.25 -4.54
N LEU A 126 -27.54 -10.08 -4.37
CA LEU A 126 -28.90 -9.75 -4.83
C LEU A 126 -29.45 -8.49 -4.14
N ASP A 127 -29.29 -8.38 -2.82
CA ASP A 127 -29.79 -7.23 -2.05
C ASP A 127 -29.11 -5.91 -2.46
N CYS A 128 -27.83 -5.93 -2.82
CA CYS A 128 -27.03 -4.73 -3.12
C CYS A 128 -26.93 -4.39 -4.61
N PHE A 129 -26.83 -5.39 -5.49
CA PHE A 129 -26.53 -5.22 -6.92
C PHE A 129 -27.59 -5.81 -7.85
N GLY A 130 -28.53 -6.60 -7.31
CA GLY A 130 -29.50 -7.33 -8.12
C GLY A 130 -28.92 -8.60 -8.75
N GLN A 131 -29.53 -9.05 -9.84
CA GLN A 131 -29.11 -10.27 -10.54
C GLN A 131 -27.77 -10.08 -11.25
N SER A 132 -26.95 -11.14 -11.22
CA SER A 132 -25.64 -11.22 -11.88
C SER A 132 -25.69 -12.15 -13.08
N ASP A 133 -24.88 -11.90 -14.12
CA ASP A 133 -24.72 -12.82 -15.25
C ASP A 133 -23.81 -14.02 -14.91
N VAL A 134 -23.01 -13.90 -13.84
CA VAL A 134 -22.00 -14.89 -13.44
C VAL A 134 -22.15 -15.32 -11.97
N PRO A 135 -21.65 -16.51 -11.58
CA PRO A 135 -21.59 -16.91 -10.18
C PRO A 135 -20.77 -15.93 -9.33
N VAL A 136 -21.22 -15.65 -8.10
CA VAL A 136 -20.68 -14.55 -7.28
C VAL A 136 -20.09 -14.99 -5.95
N CYS A 137 -20.14 -16.28 -5.58
CA CYS A 137 -19.71 -16.76 -4.27
C CYS A 137 -18.19 -16.97 -4.18
N HIS A 138 -17.40 -15.93 -4.49
CA HIS A 138 -15.94 -16.02 -4.61
C HIS A 138 -15.25 -16.32 -3.29
N THR A 139 -15.76 -15.78 -2.18
CA THR A 139 -15.18 -16.04 -0.86
C THR A 139 -15.44 -17.48 -0.44
N LEU A 140 -16.62 -18.00 -0.75
CA LEU A 140 -16.99 -19.39 -0.46
C LEU A 140 -16.16 -20.37 -1.30
N MET A 141 -15.99 -20.10 -2.60
CA MET A 141 -15.09 -20.88 -3.47
C MET A 141 -13.66 -20.86 -2.97
N GLY A 142 -13.16 -19.68 -2.58
CA GLY A 142 -11.83 -19.52 -2.01
C GLY A 142 -11.65 -20.39 -0.77
N PHE A 143 -12.55 -20.26 0.20
CA PHE A 143 -12.49 -21.03 1.45
C PHE A 143 -12.47 -22.53 1.18
N ALA A 144 -13.40 -23.04 0.38
CA ALA A 144 -13.49 -24.46 0.07
C ALA A 144 -12.20 -24.95 -0.63
N THR A 145 -11.68 -24.19 -1.60
CA THR A 145 -10.43 -24.52 -2.31
C THR A 145 -9.24 -24.57 -1.35
N GLY A 146 -9.06 -23.54 -0.51
CA GLY A 146 -7.95 -23.45 0.43
C GLY A 146 -8.01 -24.51 1.53
N TYR A 147 -9.21 -24.76 2.07
CA TYR A 147 -9.42 -25.80 3.08
C TYR A 147 -9.10 -27.18 2.51
N MET A 148 -9.70 -27.55 1.37
CA MET A 148 -9.53 -28.89 0.80
C MET A 148 -8.10 -29.13 0.30
N SER A 149 -7.48 -28.15 -0.37
CA SER A 149 -6.09 -28.28 -0.83
C SER A 149 -5.13 -28.47 0.35
N THR A 150 -5.38 -27.75 1.46
CA THR A 150 -4.61 -27.93 2.69
C THR A 150 -4.81 -29.31 3.26
N VAL A 151 -6.06 -29.76 3.42
CA VAL A 151 -6.40 -31.09 3.99
C VAL A 151 -5.85 -32.24 3.15
N PHE A 152 -5.84 -32.10 1.83
CA PHE A 152 -5.37 -33.13 0.91
C PHE A 152 -3.87 -33.09 0.61
N GLN A 153 -3.19 -31.98 0.89
CA GLN A 153 -1.76 -31.77 0.58
C GLN A 153 -1.43 -31.74 -0.91
N PHE A 154 -2.41 -31.47 -1.76
CA PHE A 154 -2.23 -31.22 -3.18
C PHE A 154 -3.29 -30.23 -3.67
N GLU A 155 -3.07 -29.62 -4.84
CA GLU A 155 -3.98 -28.62 -5.37
C GLU A 155 -5.34 -29.22 -5.74
N VAL A 156 -6.39 -28.63 -5.18
CA VAL A 156 -7.79 -28.94 -5.49
C VAL A 156 -8.52 -27.68 -5.88
N LYS A 157 -9.31 -27.77 -6.95
CA LYS A 157 -10.09 -26.64 -7.44
C LYS A 157 -11.57 -26.83 -7.11
N VAL A 158 -12.17 -25.81 -6.50
CA VAL A 158 -13.63 -25.72 -6.31
C VAL A 158 -14.16 -24.61 -7.21
N ILE A 159 -15.11 -24.92 -8.08
CA ILE A 159 -15.69 -23.97 -9.05
C ILE A 159 -17.21 -23.94 -8.91
N GLU A 160 -17.77 -22.77 -8.63
CA GLU A 160 -19.21 -22.54 -8.66
C GLU A 160 -19.72 -22.55 -10.12
N LYS A 161 -20.69 -23.42 -10.41
CA LYS A 161 -21.30 -23.60 -11.74
C LYS A 161 -22.65 -22.91 -11.87
N THR A 162 -23.39 -22.87 -10.77
CA THR A 162 -24.73 -22.25 -10.67
C THR A 162 -24.79 -21.43 -9.41
N CYS A 163 -25.57 -20.34 -9.42
CA CYS A 163 -25.60 -19.39 -8.33
C CYS A 163 -27.00 -18.76 -8.19
N VAL A 164 -27.47 -18.63 -6.96
CA VAL A 164 -28.75 -17.97 -6.66
C VAL A 164 -28.75 -16.51 -7.16
N ALA A 165 -27.60 -15.83 -7.11
CA ALA A 165 -27.49 -14.46 -7.63
C ALA A 165 -27.66 -14.37 -9.16
N ARG A 166 -27.45 -15.47 -9.89
CA ARG A 166 -27.72 -15.59 -11.33
C ARG A 166 -29.17 -15.97 -11.64
N GLY A 167 -29.97 -16.25 -10.61
CA GLY A 167 -31.34 -16.74 -10.73
C GLY A 167 -31.47 -18.27 -10.75
N ASP A 168 -30.39 -19.01 -10.48
CA ASP A 168 -30.48 -20.47 -10.30
C ASP A 168 -31.13 -20.83 -8.95
N GLU A 169 -31.67 -22.05 -8.84
CA GLU A 169 -32.35 -22.51 -7.61
C GLU A 169 -31.41 -22.56 -6.39
N ASN A 170 -30.15 -22.96 -6.59
CA ASN A 170 -29.15 -23.10 -5.54
C ASN A 170 -27.74 -22.80 -6.06
N CYS A 171 -26.80 -22.53 -5.16
CA CYS A 171 -25.38 -22.38 -5.49
C CYS A 171 -24.70 -23.75 -5.58
N LYS A 172 -24.51 -24.29 -6.79
CA LYS A 172 -23.81 -25.58 -6.99
C LYS A 172 -22.37 -25.38 -7.45
N TRP A 173 -21.49 -26.25 -6.98
CA TRP A 173 -20.06 -26.23 -7.26
C TRP A 173 -19.53 -27.61 -7.61
N ASP A 174 -18.46 -27.64 -8.40
CA ASP A 174 -17.69 -28.84 -8.70
C ASP A 174 -16.36 -28.79 -7.95
N ILE A 175 -15.86 -29.95 -7.53
CA ILE A 175 -14.54 -30.12 -6.95
C ILE A 175 -13.78 -31.19 -7.70
N TYR A 176 -12.51 -30.92 -8.00
CA TYR A 176 -11.62 -31.90 -8.63
C TYR A 176 -10.15 -31.61 -8.31
N THR A 177 -9.36 -32.68 -8.25
CA THR A 177 -7.89 -32.60 -8.15
C THR A 177 -7.30 -32.01 -9.43
N VAL A 178 -6.31 -31.13 -9.28
CA VAL A 178 -5.53 -30.59 -10.40
C VAL A 178 -4.30 -31.48 -10.60
N ASN A 179 -4.35 -32.38 -11.60
CA ASN A 179 -3.33 -33.36 -12.05
C ASN A 179 -2.97 -34.54 -11.11
N HIS A 180 -2.90 -35.78 -11.64
CA HIS A 180 -1.78 -36.71 -11.33
C HIS A 180 -1.54 -37.88 -12.34
N LEU A 181 -0.30 -37.92 -12.89
CA LEU A 181 0.53 -39.02 -13.52
C LEU A 181 0.27 -39.49 -14.97
N PRO A 182 1.33 -39.74 -15.81
CA PRO A 182 2.38 -40.76 -15.55
C PRO A 182 3.86 -40.33 -15.69
N ASP A 183 4.73 -41.07 -14.97
CA ASP A 183 6.19 -41.26 -15.08
C ASP A 183 7.09 -40.07 -15.48
N GLU A 184 7.52 -39.26 -14.51
CA GLU A 184 8.88 -38.69 -14.43
C GLU A 184 9.07 -38.05 -13.04
N PRO A 185 10.26 -38.17 -12.41
CA PRO A 185 10.51 -37.56 -11.11
C PRO A 185 10.70 -36.05 -11.29
N ASN A 186 9.66 -35.27 -10.98
CA ASN A 186 9.80 -33.83 -10.75
C ASN A 186 9.50 -33.55 -9.28
N GLU A 187 10.52 -33.75 -8.45
CA GLU A 187 10.56 -33.20 -7.11
C GLU A 187 10.78 -31.67 -7.18
N LEU A 188 10.17 -30.92 -6.24
CA LEU A 188 10.62 -29.60 -5.74
C LEU A 188 10.04 -28.28 -6.29
N SER A 189 8.71 -28.08 -6.46
CA SER A 189 8.24 -26.68 -6.61
C SER A 189 6.96 -26.23 -5.89
N GLU A 190 6.04 -27.11 -5.51
CA GLU A 190 4.74 -26.65 -4.94
C GLU A 190 4.65 -26.71 -3.41
N ASN A 191 5.30 -27.70 -2.77
CA ASN A 191 5.33 -27.79 -1.30
C ASN A 191 6.20 -26.72 -0.63
N GLN A 192 7.21 -26.19 -1.32
CA GLN A 192 7.99 -25.06 -0.83
C GLN A 192 7.13 -23.80 -0.76
N ALA A 193 6.40 -23.43 -1.82
CA ALA A 193 5.62 -22.18 -1.84
C ALA A 193 4.54 -22.09 -0.74
N ALA A 194 3.89 -23.19 -0.38
CA ALA A 194 2.89 -23.21 0.69
C ALA A 194 3.51 -23.18 2.10
N PHE A 195 4.61 -23.89 2.33
CA PHE A 195 5.39 -23.82 3.57
C PHE A 195 6.02 -22.43 3.75
N ASP A 196 6.60 -21.90 2.68
CA ASP A 196 7.19 -20.58 2.55
C ASP A 196 6.19 -19.48 2.91
N LEU A 197 4.92 -19.55 2.46
CA LEU A 197 3.90 -18.55 2.77
C LEU A 197 3.48 -18.55 4.25
N VAL A 198 3.38 -19.72 4.87
CA VAL A 198 3.02 -19.87 6.30
C VAL A 198 4.19 -19.41 7.17
N GLU A 199 5.40 -19.83 6.84
CA GLU A 199 6.61 -19.38 7.53
C GLU A 199 6.79 -17.86 7.39
N LEU A 200 6.61 -17.30 6.18
CA LEU A 200 6.60 -15.86 5.95
C LEU A 200 5.49 -15.15 6.73
N GLY A 201 4.31 -15.75 6.86
CA GLY A 201 3.22 -15.21 7.68
C GLY A 201 3.54 -15.18 9.16
N ASN A 202 4.21 -16.22 9.66
CA ASN A 202 4.69 -16.29 11.04
C ASN A 202 5.80 -15.27 11.30
N ILE A 203 6.77 -15.14 10.37
CA ILE A 203 7.83 -14.12 10.44
C ILE A 203 7.22 -12.72 10.42
N GLN A 204 6.26 -12.46 9.52
CA GLN A 204 5.53 -11.19 9.46
C GLN A 204 4.86 -10.87 10.81
N SER A 205 4.19 -11.85 11.42
CA SER A 205 3.50 -11.68 12.70
C SER A 205 4.49 -11.38 13.85
N LYS A 206 5.64 -12.07 13.88
CA LYS A 206 6.72 -11.77 14.84
C LYS A 206 7.26 -10.35 14.68
N MET A 207 7.48 -9.91 13.45
CA MET A 207 7.96 -8.56 13.18
C MET A 207 6.90 -7.49 13.50
N ILE A 208 5.61 -7.76 13.26
CA ILE A 208 4.52 -6.87 13.71
C ILE A 208 4.48 -6.79 15.23
N GLN A 209 4.68 -7.90 15.94
CA GLN A 209 4.77 -7.88 17.40
C GLN A 209 5.96 -7.04 17.88
N ALA A 210 7.14 -7.18 17.24
CA ALA A 210 8.29 -6.33 17.54
C ALA A 210 7.99 -4.84 17.31
N VAL A 211 7.21 -4.49 16.29
CA VAL A 211 6.73 -3.11 16.08
C VAL A 211 5.86 -2.63 17.25
N ILE A 212 4.95 -3.47 17.75
CA ILE A 212 4.12 -3.16 18.93
C ILE A 212 5.00 -2.96 20.18
N ASP A 213 6.07 -3.75 20.29
CA ASP A 213 7.03 -3.69 21.40
C ASP A 213 8.03 -2.52 21.26
N GLY A 214 7.91 -1.69 20.21
CA GLY A 214 8.68 -0.46 20.03
C GLY A 214 9.93 -0.59 19.15
N ALA A 215 10.05 -1.64 18.34
CA ALA A 215 11.15 -1.79 17.39
C ALA A 215 11.19 -0.65 16.35
N THR A 216 12.40 -0.20 16.00
CA THR A 216 12.61 0.80 14.96
C THR A 216 12.59 0.19 13.56
N VAL A 217 12.55 1.04 12.52
CA VAL A 217 12.57 0.57 11.13
C VAL A 217 13.88 -0.20 10.87
N GLU A 218 14.99 0.33 11.38
CA GLU A 218 16.31 -0.28 11.29
C GLU A 218 16.38 -1.67 11.95
N ASP A 219 15.70 -1.86 13.08
CA ASP A 219 15.68 -3.17 13.76
C ASP A 219 14.95 -4.22 12.92
N ILE A 220 13.79 -3.85 12.36
CA ILE A 220 13.03 -4.73 11.47
C ILE A 220 13.81 -5.05 10.19
N LEU A 221 14.50 -4.06 9.61
CA LEU A 221 15.33 -4.28 8.42
C LEU A 221 16.50 -5.22 8.72
N LYS A 222 17.22 -5.03 9.85
CA LYS A 222 18.30 -5.95 10.26
C LYS A 222 17.81 -7.38 10.44
N GLU A 223 16.68 -7.57 11.13
CA GLU A 223 16.10 -8.90 11.36
C GLU A 223 15.71 -9.55 10.03
N ALA A 224 15.11 -8.78 9.11
CA ALA A 224 14.76 -9.26 7.78
C ALA A 224 16.00 -9.60 6.93
N GLU A 225 17.08 -8.82 7.02
CA GLU A 225 18.34 -9.11 6.34
C GLU A 225 18.96 -10.42 6.83
N ILE A 226 18.96 -10.65 8.15
CA ILE A 226 19.45 -11.88 8.76
C ILE A 226 18.59 -13.08 8.34
N THR A 227 17.26 -12.91 8.37
CA THR A 227 16.30 -13.98 8.10
C THR A 227 16.29 -14.39 6.63
N PHE A 228 16.30 -13.41 5.71
CA PHE A 228 16.09 -13.67 4.29
C PHE A 228 17.38 -13.62 3.46
N GLY A 229 18.50 -13.13 4.02
CA GLY A 229 19.75 -12.97 3.29
C GLY A 229 19.65 -11.97 2.13
N ARG A 230 18.76 -10.97 2.26
CA ARG A 230 18.48 -9.95 1.25
C ARG A 230 18.66 -8.57 1.85
N THR A 231 19.32 -7.66 1.13
CA THR A 231 19.47 -6.26 1.55
C THR A 231 18.19 -5.48 1.26
N PHE A 232 17.69 -4.75 2.26
CA PHE A 232 16.50 -3.93 2.14
C PHE A 232 16.82 -2.46 2.36
N LEU A 233 16.06 -1.59 1.69
CA LEU A 233 16.09 -0.16 1.95
C LEU A 233 14.68 0.43 1.90
N VAL A 234 14.48 1.47 2.71
CA VAL A 234 13.30 2.34 2.66
C VAL A 234 13.74 3.68 2.13
N GLU A 235 13.02 4.17 1.13
CA GLU A 235 13.23 5.47 0.50
C GLU A 235 11.95 6.29 0.58
N ASP A 236 12.08 7.61 0.63
CA ASP A 236 10.92 8.50 0.48
C ASP A 236 10.45 8.62 -0.97
N ILE A 237 9.41 9.42 -1.17
CA ILE A 237 8.83 9.67 -2.50
C ILE A 237 9.81 10.31 -3.50
N PHE A 238 11.01 10.73 -3.09
CA PHE A 238 12.06 11.29 -3.96
C PHE A 238 13.27 10.35 -4.08
N TYR A 239 13.15 9.10 -3.65
CA TYR A 239 14.23 8.13 -3.59
C TYR A 239 15.41 8.56 -2.71
N ASN A 240 15.17 9.42 -1.70
CA ASN A 240 16.18 9.64 -0.68
C ASN A 240 16.11 8.51 0.34
N PHE A 241 17.28 7.97 0.70
CA PHE A 241 17.43 6.96 1.74
C PHE A 241 16.79 7.43 3.05
N ALA A 242 15.72 6.73 3.45
CA ALA A 242 15.05 6.91 4.73
C ALA A 242 15.65 6.00 5.78
N HIS A 243 15.72 4.71 5.46
CA HIS A 243 16.31 3.70 6.32
C HIS A 243 17.08 2.71 5.46
N SER A 244 18.27 2.35 5.90
CA SER A 244 19.11 1.37 5.21
C SER A 244 20.06 0.72 6.20
N THR A 245 20.27 -0.58 6.02
CA THR A 245 21.15 -1.40 6.85
C THR A 245 22.18 -2.07 5.94
N ASN A 246 23.37 -2.29 6.47
CA ASN A 246 24.37 -3.17 5.85
C ASN A 246 24.85 -2.80 4.42
N LEU A 247 24.85 -1.51 4.05
CA LEU A 247 25.41 -1.01 2.78
C LEU A 247 26.79 -0.39 3.00
N SER A 248 27.77 -0.74 2.15
CA SER A 248 29.05 -0.04 2.11
C SER A 248 28.87 1.38 1.55
N GLU A 249 29.76 2.30 1.92
CA GLU A 249 29.71 3.68 1.43
C GLU A 249 29.82 3.73 -0.12
N ARG A 250 30.59 2.82 -0.71
CA ARG A 250 30.71 2.68 -2.17
C ARG A 250 29.39 2.25 -2.81
N ASP A 251 28.72 1.25 -2.24
CA ASP A 251 27.45 0.75 -2.78
C ASP A 251 26.36 1.80 -2.63
N ARG A 252 26.33 2.48 -1.49
CA ARG A 252 25.41 3.59 -1.23
C ARG A 252 25.55 4.68 -2.30
N GLN A 253 26.77 5.14 -2.58
CA GLN A 253 27.02 6.16 -3.61
C GLN A 253 26.59 5.69 -5.01
N SER A 254 26.80 4.41 -5.31
CA SER A 254 26.41 3.82 -6.59
C SER A 254 24.89 3.75 -6.76
N ILE A 255 24.16 3.34 -5.70
CA ILE A 255 22.69 3.31 -5.69
C ILE A 255 22.12 4.74 -5.78
N GLU A 256 22.65 5.69 -4.99
CA GLU A 256 22.22 7.09 -5.04
C GLU A 256 22.42 7.70 -6.43
N LYS A 257 23.53 7.39 -7.11
CA LYS A 257 23.78 7.84 -8.49
C LYS A 257 22.75 7.29 -9.47
N ASP A 258 22.51 5.99 -9.44
CA ASP A 258 21.52 5.32 -10.31
C ASP A 258 20.11 5.89 -10.11
N MET A 259 19.70 6.03 -8.84
CA MET A 259 18.37 6.52 -8.52
C MET A 259 18.19 8.00 -8.83
N ARG A 260 19.25 8.82 -8.72
CA ARG A 260 19.20 10.21 -9.15
C ARG A 260 18.94 10.33 -10.66
N ILE A 261 19.57 9.48 -11.47
CA ILE A 261 19.34 9.45 -12.92
C ILE A 261 17.92 8.98 -13.23
N TYR A 262 17.48 7.90 -12.57
CA TYR A 262 16.13 7.36 -12.73
C TYR A 262 15.05 8.38 -12.34
N ASP A 263 15.19 9.04 -11.18
CA ASP A 263 14.28 10.05 -10.67
C ASP A 263 14.18 11.26 -11.60
N GLN A 264 15.32 11.73 -12.10
CA GLN A 264 15.36 12.86 -13.03
C GLN A 264 14.59 12.54 -14.33
N ASN A 265 14.70 11.32 -14.82
CA ASN A 265 13.94 10.88 -16.00
C ASN A 265 12.43 10.83 -15.72
N GLU A 266 12.00 10.31 -14.57
CA GLU A 266 10.58 10.33 -14.19
C GLU A 266 10.05 11.75 -14.00
N ARG A 267 10.83 12.66 -13.39
CA ARG A 267 10.47 14.08 -13.28
C ARG A 267 10.27 14.73 -14.64
N ASN A 268 11.16 14.46 -15.59
CA ASN A 268 11.06 14.99 -16.95
C ASN A 268 9.79 14.46 -17.66
N GLN A 269 9.43 13.20 -17.43
CA GLN A 269 8.23 12.59 -18.01
C GLN A 269 6.93 13.10 -17.39
N LEU A 270 6.89 13.27 -16.06
CA LEU A 270 5.69 13.68 -15.33
C LEU A 270 5.46 15.20 -15.32
N GLY A 271 6.52 15.99 -15.56
CA GLY A 271 6.45 17.44 -15.71
C GLY A 271 5.97 18.16 -14.44
N MET A 272 5.16 19.21 -14.62
CA MET A 272 4.71 20.06 -13.50
C MET A 272 3.83 19.33 -12.47
N TYR A 273 3.16 18.24 -12.86
CA TYR A 273 2.28 17.43 -12.01
C TYR A 273 3.00 16.26 -11.36
N PHE A 274 4.33 16.29 -11.32
CA PHE A 274 5.16 15.19 -10.81
C PHE A 274 4.72 14.69 -9.43
N PHE A 275 4.53 15.60 -8.47
CA PHE A 275 4.16 15.22 -7.10
C PHE A 275 2.80 14.52 -7.04
N GLU A 276 1.77 15.13 -7.64
CA GLU A 276 0.40 14.59 -7.61
C GLU A 276 0.33 13.26 -8.35
N ARG A 277 0.95 13.18 -9.54
CA ARG A 277 0.95 11.94 -10.33
C ARG A 277 1.76 10.84 -9.66
N ARG A 278 2.90 11.17 -9.04
CA ARG A 278 3.73 10.18 -8.33
C ARG A 278 3.01 9.60 -7.12
N GLN A 279 2.26 10.42 -6.39
CA GLN A 279 1.42 9.96 -5.28
C GLN A 279 0.21 9.14 -5.76
N GLN A 280 -0.23 9.30 -7.02
CA GLN A 280 -1.36 8.60 -7.65
C GLN A 280 -0.95 7.36 -8.47
N LEU A 281 0.33 6.98 -8.50
CA LEU A 281 0.80 5.84 -9.29
C LEU A 281 0.14 4.53 -8.85
N SER A 282 -0.24 3.72 -9.83
CA SER A 282 -0.88 2.42 -9.64
C SER A 282 0.05 1.43 -8.92
N PHE A 283 -0.44 0.82 -7.84
CA PHE A 283 0.23 -0.22 -7.05
C PHE A 283 0.83 -1.32 -7.92
N THR A 284 2.16 -1.35 -8.07
CA THR A 284 2.84 -2.47 -8.72
C THR A 284 4.23 -2.71 -8.15
N LYS A 285 4.53 -4.00 -7.87
CA LYS A 285 5.90 -4.45 -7.65
C LYS A 285 6.66 -4.26 -8.96
N LYS A 286 7.75 -3.50 -8.93
CA LYS A 286 8.54 -3.17 -10.12
C LYS A 286 9.95 -3.67 -9.97
N VAL A 287 10.45 -4.37 -10.99
CA VAL A 287 11.89 -4.66 -11.10
C VAL A 287 12.54 -3.54 -11.89
N LEU A 288 13.50 -2.86 -11.29
CA LEU A 288 14.33 -1.87 -11.96
C LEU A 288 15.73 -2.45 -12.17
N LYS A 289 16.15 -2.54 -13.43
CA LYS A 289 17.51 -2.88 -13.81
C LYS A 289 18.24 -1.57 -14.12
N LEU A 290 19.22 -1.22 -13.30
CA LEU A 290 19.99 0.02 -13.39
C LEU A 290 21.46 -0.30 -13.69
N GLU A 291 22.29 0.73 -13.83
CA GLU A 291 23.70 0.57 -14.24
C GLU A 291 24.51 -0.23 -13.20
N ASN A 292 24.36 0.11 -11.92
CA ASN A 292 25.18 -0.43 -10.84
C ASN A 292 24.41 -1.43 -9.94
N HIS A 293 23.08 -1.49 -10.03
CA HIS A 293 22.28 -2.41 -9.24
C HIS A 293 20.96 -2.81 -9.91
N VAL A 294 20.39 -3.92 -9.44
CA VAL A 294 19.01 -4.35 -9.76
C VAL A 294 18.20 -4.30 -8.47
N ARG A 295 16.99 -3.76 -8.54
CA ARG A 295 16.10 -3.62 -7.37
C ARG A 295 14.69 -4.10 -7.65
N LEU A 296 14.10 -4.74 -6.65
CA LEU A 296 12.69 -5.07 -6.61
C LEU A 296 12.02 -4.11 -5.64
N THR A 297 11.13 -3.28 -6.15
CA THR A 297 10.54 -2.17 -5.41
C THR A 297 9.04 -2.35 -5.25
N ASN A 298 8.55 -2.06 -4.05
CA ASN A 298 7.13 -1.96 -3.76
C ASN A 298 6.81 -0.60 -3.11
N THR A 299 5.62 -0.09 -3.39
CA THR A 299 5.13 1.19 -2.86
C THR A 299 4.52 1.02 -1.48
N ILE A 300 4.85 1.91 -0.55
CA ILE A 300 4.16 2.07 0.73
C ILE A 300 3.12 3.17 0.57
N VAL A 301 1.85 2.84 0.86
CA VAL A 301 0.72 3.73 0.64
C VAL A 301 -0.01 4.04 1.94
N SER A 302 -0.32 5.31 2.14
CA SER A 302 -1.14 5.80 3.25
C SER A 302 -2.20 6.76 2.70
N LYS A 303 -3.48 6.55 3.04
CA LYS A 303 -4.61 7.37 2.58
C LYS A 303 -4.63 7.59 1.05
N ASN A 304 -4.45 6.51 0.27
CA ASN A 304 -4.38 6.53 -1.19
C ASN A 304 -3.26 7.40 -1.79
N LYS A 305 -2.22 7.71 -1.01
CA LYS A 305 -1.01 8.36 -1.50
C LYS A 305 0.21 7.50 -1.24
N VAL A 306 1.08 7.36 -2.23
CA VAL A 306 2.42 6.80 -2.01
C VAL A 306 3.19 7.72 -1.07
N VAL A 307 3.72 7.16 0.02
CA VAL A 307 4.49 7.91 1.04
C VAL A 307 5.95 7.47 1.11
N ALA A 308 6.26 6.26 0.67
CA ALA A 308 7.61 5.71 0.65
C ALA A 308 7.70 4.52 -0.30
N TYR A 309 8.91 4.03 -0.52
CA TYR A 309 9.20 2.79 -1.24
C TYR A 309 10.00 1.86 -0.35
N LEU A 310 9.61 0.59 -0.30
CA LEU A 310 10.45 -0.49 0.23
C LEU A 310 11.07 -1.21 -0.94
N SER A 311 12.38 -1.45 -0.89
CA SER A 311 13.07 -2.16 -1.97
C SER A 311 14.07 -3.17 -1.49
N MET A 312 14.14 -4.28 -2.22
CA MET A 312 15.18 -5.27 -2.12
C MET A 312 16.26 -4.98 -3.15
N ILE A 313 17.52 -4.92 -2.73
CA ILE A 313 18.66 -4.51 -3.58
C ILE A 313 19.56 -5.70 -3.89
N SER A 314 20.01 -5.76 -5.15
CA SER A 314 21.07 -6.67 -5.59
C SER A 314 22.13 -5.90 -6.38
N MET A 315 23.37 -5.87 -5.87
CA MET A 315 24.53 -5.26 -6.56
C MET A 315 25.04 -6.12 -7.73
N HIS A 316 24.50 -7.33 -7.88
CA HIS A 316 24.80 -8.23 -8.99
C HIS A 316 23.54 -8.45 -9.81
N PRO A 317 23.64 -8.76 -11.11
CA PRO A 317 22.49 -9.03 -11.97
C PRO A 317 21.89 -10.43 -11.70
N LYS A 318 21.65 -10.78 -10.44
CA LYS A 318 20.84 -11.94 -10.06
C LYS A 318 19.36 -11.58 -10.25
N THR A 319 18.58 -12.51 -10.78
CA THR A 319 17.13 -12.36 -10.92
C THR A 319 16.44 -12.59 -9.58
N PHE A 320 15.47 -11.74 -9.23
CA PHE A 320 14.58 -11.98 -8.09
C PHE A 320 13.68 -13.19 -8.37
N THR A 321 13.50 -14.04 -7.36
CA THR A 321 12.66 -15.24 -7.42
C THR A 321 11.23 -14.92 -7.00
N ALA A 322 10.27 -15.81 -7.28
CA ALA A 322 8.89 -15.68 -6.79
C ALA A 322 8.82 -15.49 -5.26
N TYR A 323 9.71 -16.15 -4.51
CA TYR A 323 9.84 -16.00 -3.06
C TYR A 323 10.25 -14.57 -2.66
N ASP A 324 11.14 -13.92 -3.41
CA ASP A 324 11.53 -12.52 -3.14
C ASP A 324 10.35 -11.54 -3.29
N TYR A 325 9.44 -11.78 -4.25
CA TYR A 325 8.21 -10.99 -4.40
C TYR A 325 7.25 -11.17 -3.23
N LEU A 326 7.20 -12.37 -2.63
CA LEU A 326 6.38 -12.67 -1.46
C LEU A 326 6.97 -12.01 -0.21
N ILE A 327 8.28 -12.17 0.03
CA ILE A 327 9.02 -11.51 1.11
C ILE A 327 8.77 -10.01 1.05
N LEU A 328 9.03 -9.37 -0.11
CA LEU A 328 8.87 -7.93 -0.24
C LEU A 328 7.43 -7.50 0.03
N SER A 329 6.43 -8.27 -0.41
CA SER A 329 5.02 -8.00 -0.13
C SER A 329 4.73 -7.97 1.37
N LYS A 330 5.20 -8.99 2.10
CA LYS A 330 4.94 -9.16 3.52
C LYS A 330 5.68 -8.09 4.33
N MET A 331 6.93 -7.82 3.99
CA MET A 331 7.73 -6.76 4.61
C MET A 331 7.14 -5.37 4.35
N THR A 332 6.59 -5.12 3.16
CA THR A 332 5.93 -3.84 2.87
C THR A 332 4.81 -3.58 3.87
N ASN A 333 4.02 -4.60 4.23
CA ASN A 333 2.95 -4.44 5.22
C ASN A 333 3.50 -4.11 6.62
N VAL A 334 4.56 -4.79 7.07
CA VAL A 334 5.20 -4.52 8.38
C VAL A 334 5.73 -3.09 8.44
N ILE A 335 6.51 -2.69 7.44
CA ILE A 335 7.12 -1.36 7.38
C ILE A 335 6.03 -0.29 7.22
N SER A 336 4.95 -0.58 6.48
CA SER A 336 3.80 0.34 6.37
C SER A 336 3.17 0.63 7.74
N VAL A 337 2.92 -0.41 8.54
CA VAL A 337 2.35 -0.25 9.89
C VAL A 337 3.29 0.58 10.76
N LEU A 338 4.59 0.26 10.75
CA LEU A 338 5.58 0.96 11.56
C LEU A 338 5.72 2.44 11.16
N LEU A 339 5.81 2.73 9.85
CA LEU A 339 5.87 4.12 9.36
C LEU A 339 4.58 4.88 9.67
N MET A 340 3.41 4.23 9.63
CA MET A 340 2.15 4.87 10.04
C MET A 340 2.15 5.18 11.53
N THR A 341 2.59 4.26 12.39
CA THR A 341 2.72 4.48 13.83
C THR A 341 3.69 5.62 14.13
N ASN A 342 4.87 5.62 13.51
CA ASN A 342 5.85 6.69 13.65
C ASN A 342 5.31 8.02 13.13
N ALA A 343 4.63 8.03 11.99
CA ALA A 343 4.02 9.25 11.46
C ALA A 343 2.90 9.79 12.36
N ILE A 344 2.15 8.93 13.07
CA ILE A 344 1.15 9.35 14.06
C ILE A 344 1.81 9.95 15.29
N LEU A 345 2.85 9.29 15.83
CA LEU A 345 3.63 9.77 16.98
C LEU A 345 4.34 11.09 16.66
N GLU A 346 5.02 11.14 15.52
CA GLU A 346 5.70 12.34 15.05
C GLU A 346 4.70 13.43 14.68
N LYS A 347 3.54 13.15 14.10
CA LYS A 347 2.50 14.18 13.90
C LYS A 347 1.93 14.71 15.22
N SER A 348 1.86 13.87 16.26
CA SER A 348 1.49 14.30 17.60
C SER A 348 2.56 15.17 18.26
N LEU A 349 3.82 15.06 17.83
CA LEU A 349 4.97 15.80 18.35
C LEU A 349 5.42 16.96 17.46
N ALA A 350 5.09 16.92 16.16
CA ALA A 350 5.53 17.83 15.14
C ALA A 350 4.80 19.15 15.32
N LYS A 351 5.58 20.18 15.66
CA LYS A 351 5.14 21.57 15.51
C LYS A 351 4.85 21.84 14.03
N ASP A 352 4.01 22.85 13.81
CA ASP A 352 3.43 23.18 12.51
C ASP A 352 4.49 23.44 11.39
N GLU A 353 4.07 23.34 10.13
CA GLU A 353 4.89 23.56 8.92
C GLU A 353 5.65 24.91 8.93
N SER A 354 5.02 25.97 9.44
CA SER A 354 5.61 27.29 9.66
C SER A 354 6.77 27.22 10.65
N THR A 355 6.63 26.46 11.74
CA THR A 355 7.70 26.26 12.73
C THR A 355 8.91 25.57 12.10
N PHE A 356 8.70 24.49 11.34
CA PHE A 356 9.78 23.82 10.60
C PHE A 356 10.47 24.75 9.58
N THR A 357 9.67 25.53 8.86
CA THR A 357 10.18 26.49 7.86
C THR A 357 11.03 27.57 8.53
N ASN A 358 10.58 28.09 9.68
CA ASN A 358 11.35 29.03 10.48
C ASN A 358 12.66 28.41 10.97
N GLU A 359 12.63 27.22 11.55
CA GLU A 359 13.84 26.54 12.06
C GLU A 359 14.87 26.32 10.94
N ILE A 360 14.44 26.01 9.71
CA ILE A 360 15.32 25.94 8.53
C ILE A 360 15.87 27.31 8.16
N LEU A 361 15.01 28.33 8.03
CA LEU A 361 15.40 29.68 7.62
C LEU A 361 16.35 30.36 8.61
N HIS A 362 16.20 30.03 9.90
CA HIS A 362 17.00 30.58 11.00
C HIS A 362 18.24 29.74 11.35
N GLN A 363 18.46 28.62 10.66
CA GLN A 363 19.55 27.66 10.95
C GLN A 363 19.51 27.10 12.38
N GLU A 364 18.32 27.02 12.98
CA GLU A 364 18.11 26.39 14.28
C GLU A 364 18.17 24.86 14.14
N LEU A 365 17.73 24.34 12.98
CA LEU A 365 17.87 22.96 12.59
C LEU A 365 19.05 22.82 11.62
N THR A 366 20.14 22.17 12.07
CA THR A 366 21.38 22.00 11.28
C THR A 366 21.71 20.55 10.94
N ASP A 367 21.10 19.59 11.63
CA ASP A 367 21.28 18.16 11.35
C ASP A 367 20.57 17.78 10.04
N LYS A 368 21.36 17.38 9.05
CA LYS A 368 20.87 16.99 7.71
C LYS A 368 19.87 15.84 7.74
N ASN A 369 20.04 14.86 8.62
CA ASN A 369 19.14 13.71 8.73
C ASN A 369 17.82 14.13 9.38
N GLN A 370 17.85 15.00 10.38
CA GLN A 370 16.63 15.56 10.98
C GLN A 370 15.86 16.45 9.98
N ILE A 371 16.57 17.28 9.22
CA ILE A 371 15.99 18.12 8.16
C ILE A 371 15.34 17.24 7.09
N LEU A 372 16.04 16.20 6.61
CA LEU A 372 15.52 15.26 5.62
C LEU A 372 14.29 14.53 6.16
N SER A 373 14.37 13.98 7.37
CA SER A 373 13.25 13.29 8.01
C SER A 373 12.02 14.21 8.09
N ARG A 374 12.18 15.43 8.62
CA ARG A 374 11.08 16.38 8.78
C ARG A 374 10.52 16.89 7.45
N SER A 375 11.37 17.07 6.43
CA SER A 375 10.93 17.52 5.10
C SER A 375 9.98 16.54 4.41
N ARG A 376 10.11 15.24 4.70
CA ARG A 376 9.21 14.19 4.16
C ARG A 376 7.76 14.39 4.59
N PHE A 377 7.52 14.80 5.84
CA PHE A 377 6.17 15.04 6.35
C PHE A 377 5.50 16.22 5.68
N PHE A 378 6.30 17.22 5.32
CA PHE A 378 5.83 18.34 4.54
C PHE A 378 5.85 18.04 3.04
N GLU A 379 6.10 16.83 2.57
CA GLU A 379 6.12 16.51 1.13
C GLU A 379 7.06 17.47 0.33
N VAL A 380 8.19 17.86 0.93
CA VAL A 380 9.18 18.76 0.32
C VAL A 380 10.46 17.99 0.05
N ASP A 381 10.92 18.03 -1.20
CA ASP A 381 12.25 17.55 -1.54
C ASP A 381 13.27 18.65 -1.27
N ILE A 382 13.93 18.57 -0.11
CA ILE A 382 14.98 19.54 0.24
C ILE A 382 16.18 19.47 -0.69
N LYS A 383 16.37 18.43 -1.51
CA LYS A 383 17.46 18.39 -2.51
C LYS A 383 17.10 19.09 -3.82
N GLN A 384 15.84 19.48 -4.00
CA GLN A 384 15.38 20.18 -5.19
C GLN A 384 15.74 21.66 -5.13
N SER A 385 16.02 22.28 -6.29
CA SER A 385 16.16 23.72 -6.41
C SER A 385 14.88 24.44 -5.98
N TYR A 386 15.03 25.61 -5.35
CA TYR A 386 13.91 26.42 -4.91
C TYR A 386 14.15 27.91 -5.17
N THR A 387 13.04 28.63 -5.36
CA THR A 387 13.04 30.09 -5.36
C THR A 387 12.51 30.59 -4.03
N VAL A 388 13.23 31.52 -3.43
CA VAL A 388 12.75 32.29 -2.29
C VAL A 388 12.04 33.52 -2.82
N ALA A 389 10.80 33.73 -2.39
CA ALA A 389 10.07 34.96 -2.60
C ALA A 389 9.74 35.62 -1.27
N ILE A 390 10.10 36.87 -1.12
CA ILE A 390 9.83 37.68 0.07
C ILE A 390 8.70 38.64 -0.28
N LEU A 391 7.61 38.54 0.47
CA LEU A 391 6.43 39.39 0.34
C LEU A 391 6.48 40.45 1.44
N ARG A 392 6.62 41.70 1.03
CA ARG A 392 6.63 42.86 1.92
C ARG A 392 5.33 43.63 1.77
N TRP A 393 4.68 43.88 2.88
CA TRP A 393 3.38 44.56 2.93
C TRP A 393 3.57 45.99 3.42
N SER A 394 2.78 46.92 2.87
CA SER A 394 2.86 48.33 3.31
C SER A 394 2.20 48.57 4.68
N LYS A 395 1.44 47.59 5.18
CA LYS A 395 0.67 47.64 6.42
C LYS A 395 0.80 46.31 7.14
N ASN A 396 0.68 46.35 8.47
CA ASN A 396 0.63 45.16 9.31
C ASN A 396 -0.50 44.21 8.83
N ILE A 397 -0.16 42.92 8.72
CA ILE A 397 -1.05 41.87 8.22
C ILE A 397 -1.48 40.86 9.29
N ASP A 398 -1.09 41.03 10.57
CA ASP A 398 -1.26 40.03 11.63
C ASP A 398 -2.73 39.55 11.76
N LYS A 399 -3.69 40.47 11.58
CA LYS A 399 -5.14 40.15 11.66
C LYS A 399 -5.68 39.35 10.47
N ILE A 400 -5.03 39.42 9.31
CA ILE A 400 -5.47 38.79 8.05
C ILE A 400 -4.46 37.78 7.51
N GLN A 401 -3.41 37.49 8.29
CA GLN A 401 -2.29 36.64 7.89
C GLN A 401 -2.78 35.26 7.41
N ASN A 402 -3.66 34.61 8.19
CA ASN A 402 -4.19 33.29 7.85
C ASN A 402 -5.01 33.31 6.54
N GLU A 403 -5.72 34.41 6.26
CA GLU A 403 -6.48 34.58 5.02
C GLU A 403 -5.54 34.75 3.81
N ILE A 404 -4.48 35.54 3.97
CA ILE A 404 -3.43 35.74 2.96
C ILE A 404 -2.72 34.41 2.68
N GLU A 405 -2.33 33.68 3.72
CA GLU A 405 -1.66 32.40 3.58
C GLU A 405 -2.54 31.38 2.85
N SER A 406 -3.81 31.26 3.25
CA SER A 406 -4.80 30.41 2.58
C SER A 406 -5.01 30.83 1.12
N PHE A 407 -5.02 32.13 0.82
CA PHE A 407 -5.10 32.63 -0.55
C PHE A 407 -3.88 32.25 -1.38
N ILE A 408 -2.66 32.46 -0.86
CA ILE A 408 -1.40 32.12 -1.52
C ILE A 408 -1.36 30.62 -1.81
N ARG A 409 -1.69 29.78 -0.82
CA ARG A 409 -1.73 28.32 -0.99
C ARG A 409 -2.73 27.88 -2.07
N ARG A 410 -3.90 28.52 -2.16
CA ARG A 410 -4.86 28.26 -3.24
C ARG A 410 -4.36 28.70 -4.61
N HIS A 411 -3.69 29.85 -4.69
CA HIS A 411 -3.22 30.41 -5.95
C HIS A 411 -2.02 29.64 -6.51
N LEU A 412 -1.12 29.21 -5.62
CA LEU A 412 0.06 28.41 -5.94
C LEU A 412 -0.17 26.91 -5.78
N LYS A 413 -1.41 26.43 -5.76
CA LYS A 413 -1.75 25.01 -5.49
C LYS A 413 -1.04 24.00 -6.38
N LYS A 414 -0.61 24.42 -7.57
CA LYS A 414 0.12 23.60 -8.56
C LYS A 414 1.62 23.45 -8.24
N HIS A 415 2.10 24.12 -7.20
CA HIS A 415 3.50 24.12 -6.80
C HIS A 415 3.61 23.78 -5.31
N ARG A 416 4.68 23.07 -4.96
CA ARG A 416 4.98 22.83 -3.55
C ARG A 416 5.65 24.08 -2.97
N ILE A 417 5.03 24.65 -1.95
CA ILE A 417 5.52 25.83 -1.25
C ILE A 417 5.64 25.61 0.26
N LEU A 418 6.66 26.19 0.87
CA LEU A 418 6.67 26.45 2.31
C LEU A 418 6.44 27.94 2.54
N ILE A 419 5.67 28.28 3.57
CA ILE A 419 5.40 29.66 3.95
C ILE A 419 5.88 29.87 5.39
N SER A 420 6.59 30.96 5.60
CA SER A 420 7.06 31.39 6.92
C SER A 420 6.79 32.87 7.10
N LEU A 421 6.56 33.29 8.35
CA LEU A 421 6.50 34.70 8.72
C LEU A 421 7.78 35.09 9.46
N LYS A 422 8.41 36.18 9.01
CA LYS A 422 9.54 36.79 9.70
C LYS A 422 9.40 38.31 9.71
N GLU A 423 9.33 38.92 10.90
CA GLU A 423 9.37 40.39 11.06
C GLU A 423 8.39 41.15 10.14
N GLN A 424 7.15 40.65 9.99
CA GLN A 424 6.09 41.16 9.09
C GLN A 424 6.29 40.91 7.59
N GLU A 425 7.35 40.22 7.20
CA GLU A 425 7.58 39.72 5.85
C GLU A 425 7.13 38.26 5.75
N LEU A 426 6.41 37.95 4.68
CA LEU A 426 6.00 36.58 4.40
C LEU A 426 6.99 35.98 3.39
N VAL A 427 7.68 34.93 3.80
CA VAL A 427 8.68 34.22 2.99
C VAL A 427 8.02 32.99 2.38
N ILE A 428 8.11 32.86 1.06
CA ILE A 428 7.67 31.69 0.30
C ILE A 428 8.90 30.98 -0.24
N LEU A 429 9.04 29.69 0.06
CA LEU A 429 9.98 28.79 -0.60
C LEU A 429 9.22 28.00 -1.66
N LEU A 430 9.43 28.32 -2.94
CA LEU A 430 8.81 27.64 -4.08
C LEU A 430 9.76 26.58 -4.64
N PHE A 431 9.44 25.31 -4.46
CA PHE A 431 10.25 24.19 -4.96
C PHE A 431 9.91 23.90 -6.43
N HIS A 432 10.92 23.93 -7.31
CA HIS A 432 10.70 23.72 -8.75
C HIS A 432 11.95 23.20 -9.48
N SER A 433 11.75 22.59 -10.65
CA SER A 433 12.83 22.18 -11.57
C SER A 433 13.08 23.21 -12.68
N LEU A 434 12.36 24.33 -12.68
CA LEU A 434 12.49 25.39 -13.69
C LEU A 434 13.89 26.00 -13.66
N LYS A 435 14.58 25.92 -14.81
CA LYS A 435 15.87 26.62 -15.05
C LYS A 435 15.67 28.03 -15.59
N ASP A 436 14.53 28.29 -16.23
CA ASP A 436 14.20 29.58 -16.83
C ASP A 436 13.64 30.56 -15.78
N HIS A 437 14.38 31.65 -15.57
CA HIS A 437 14.02 32.69 -14.60
C HIS A 437 12.77 33.48 -15.01
N SER A 438 12.47 33.57 -16.30
CA SER A 438 11.32 34.33 -16.81
C SER A 438 9.98 33.70 -16.40
N LEU A 439 9.91 32.36 -16.38
CA LEU A 439 8.73 31.62 -15.95
C LEU A 439 8.44 31.84 -14.46
N ILE A 440 9.49 31.87 -13.62
CA ILE A 440 9.36 32.10 -12.18
C ILE A 440 8.89 33.55 -11.91
N GLN A 441 9.47 34.52 -12.63
CA GLN A 441 9.01 35.90 -12.55
C GLN A 441 7.54 36.05 -12.95
N ASN A 442 7.08 35.33 -13.97
CA ASN A 442 5.68 35.31 -14.38
C ASN A 442 4.75 34.70 -13.31
N ILE A 443 5.17 33.65 -12.61
CA ILE A 443 4.39 33.07 -11.50
C ILE A 443 4.18 34.11 -10.40
N PHE A 444 5.25 34.78 -9.96
CA PHE A 444 5.16 35.77 -8.89
C PHE A 444 4.53 37.10 -9.32
N SER A 445 4.63 37.50 -10.60
CA SER A 445 3.92 38.67 -11.12
C SER A 445 2.41 38.46 -11.14
N HIS A 446 1.95 37.27 -11.57
CA HIS A 446 0.53 36.89 -11.49
C HIS A 446 0.04 36.80 -10.04
N LEU A 447 0.84 36.20 -9.14
CA LEU A 447 0.50 36.16 -7.71
C LEU A 447 0.36 37.57 -7.13
N ARG A 448 1.29 38.48 -7.45
CA ARG A 448 1.24 39.88 -7.00
C ARG A 448 -0.04 40.57 -7.48
N ALA A 449 -0.38 40.43 -8.76
CA ALA A 449 -1.60 41.00 -9.32
C ALA A 449 -2.86 40.46 -8.62
N ALA A 450 -2.91 39.15 -8.36
CA ALA A 450 -4.02 38.51 -7.66
C ALA A 450 -4.14 38.97 -6.20
N LEU A 451 -3.02 39.11 -5.48
CA LEU A 451 -3.00 39.62 -4.11
C LEU A 451 -3.46 41.07 -4.02
N ILE A 452 -3.01 41.93 -4.95
CA ILE A 452 -3.45 43.34 -5.00
C ILE A 452 -4.97 43.42 -5.29
N GLY A 453 -5.48 42.57 -6.18
CA GLY A 453 -6.92 42.52 -6.48
C GLY A 453 -7.76 42.04 -5.29
N GLN A 454 -7.32 41.01 -4.58
CA GLN A 454 -8.06 40.44 -3.44
C GLN A 454 -7.93 41.29 -2.16
N PHE A 455 -6.76 41.90 -1.93
CA PHE A 455 -6.44 42.69 -0.74
C PHE A 455 -6.02 44.13 -1.08
N PRO A 456 -6.88 44.94 -1.71
CA PRO A 456 -6.52 46.26 -2.23
C PRO A 456 -6.10 47.25 -1.14
N LYS A 457 -6.51 47.03 0.11
CA LYS A 457 -6.14 47.86 1.28
C LYS A 457 -4.72 47.57 1.81
N HIS A 458 -4.08 46.50 1.32
CA HIS A 458 -2.78 45.99 1.75
C HIS A 458 -1.88 45.74 0.53
N PRO A 459 -1.31 46.79 -0.10
CA PRO A 459 -0.45 46.60 -1.26
C PRO A 459 0.83 45.83 -0.89
N VAL A 460 1.22 44.93 -1.79
CA VAL A 460 2.33 43.99 -1.60
C VAL A 460 3.42 44.17 -2.66
N GLN A 461 4.67 44.05 -2.21
CA GLN A 461 5.85 43.91 -3.07
C GLN A 461 6.38 42.49 -2.94
N ILE A 462 6.80 41.91 -4.05
CA ILE A 462 7.39 40.56 -4.09
C ILE A 462 8.81 40.68 -4.65
N VAL A 463 9.80 40.20 -3.88
CA VAL A 463 11.20 40.05 -4.33
C VAL A 463 11.54 38.59 -4.40
N THR A 464 12.10 38.16 -5.53
CA THR A 464 12.44 36.75 -5.78
C THR A 464 13.94 36.57 -5.92
N ALA A 465 14.48 35.49 -5.36
CA ALA A 465 15.85 35.04 -5.58
C ALA A 465 15.89 33.52 -5.71
N ILE A 466 16.66 33.01 -6.68
CA ILE A 466 16.86 31.58 -6.88
C ILE A 466 18.07 31.16 -6.07
N LEU A 467 17.91 30.13 -5.24
CA LEU A 467 18.96 29.63 -4.36
C LEU A 467 19.14 28.12 -4.51
N ASP A 468 20.38 27.68 -4.31
CA ASP A 468 20.71 26.28 -4.08
C ASP A 468 20.99 26.09 -2.57
N ILE A 469 20.69 24.90 -2.06
CA ILE A 469 20.75 24.52 -0.63
C ILE A 469 22.14 24.77 -0.03
N ALA A 470 23.19 24.75 -0.85
CA ALA A 470 24.55 25.06 -0.42
C ALA A 470 24.74 26.53 0.06
N PHE A 471 23.76 27.42 -0.15
CA PHE A 471 23.88 28.86 0.05
C PHE A 471 22.77 29.50 0.91
N TRP A 472 22.32 28.85 1.98
CA TRP A 472 21.36 29.43 2.95
C TRP A 472 21.76 30.79 3.54
N ARG A 473 23.07 31.12 3.56
CA ARG A 473 23.57 32.44 3.96
C ARG A 473 23.04 33.59 3.09
N GLN A 474 22.69 33.33 1.82
CA GLN A 474 22.22 34.36 0.89
C GLN A 474 20.79 34.84 1.19
N VAL A 475 19.91 34.01 1.78
CA VAL A 475 18.56 34.42 2.19
C VAL A 475 18.62 35.58 3.18
N LEU A 476 19.53 35.50 4.17
CA LEU A 476 19.78 36.56 5.15
C LEU A 476 20.34 37.83 4.51
N THR A 477 21.13 37.71 3.44
CA THR A 477 21.65 38.86 2.68
C THR A 477 20.55 39.55 1.87
N ILE A 478 19.63 38.78 1.26
CA ILE A 478 18.50 39.32 0.49
C ILE A 478 17.49 40.00 1.42
N MET A 479 17.19 39.41 2.59
CA MET A 479 16.33 40.04 3.60
C MET A 479 16.89 41.39 4.10
N LYS A 480 18.22 41.59 4.07
CA LYS A 480 18.86 42.86 4.43
C LYS A 480 18.85 43.92 3.31
N GLN A 481 18.36 43.63 2.11
CA GLN A 481 18.31 44.61 1.02
C GLN A 481 17.12 45.58 1.21
N PRO A 482 17.36 46.90 1.25
CA PRO A 482 16.29 47.89 1.28
C PRO A 482 15.58 47.92 -0.10
N LEU A 483 14.25 47.84 -0.09
CA LEU A 483 13.44 48.10 -1.29
C LEU A 483 12.93 49.55 -1.26
N LEU A 484 13.19 50.28 -2.34
CA LEU A 484 12.57 51.57 -2.58
C LEU A 484 11.09 51.33 -2.93
N TRP A 485 10.18 51.84 -2.09
CA TRP A 485 8.78 51.93 -2.44
C TRP A 485 8.62 52.96 -3.55
N PHE A 486 8.34 52.51 -4.78
CA PHE A 486 7.91 53.43 -5.82
C PHE A 486 6.57 54.06 -5.38
N PRO A 487 6.44 55.40 -5.42
CA PRO A 487 5.19 56.06 -5.07
C PRO A 487 4.09 55.61 -6.03
N ALA A 488 2.86 55.48 -5.51
CA ALA A 488 1.69 55.16 -6.30
C ALA A 488 1.57 56.15 -7.48
N PRO A 489 1.12 55.72 -8.69
CA PRO A 489 0.84 56.66 -9.76
C PRO A 489 -0.25 57.62 -9.26
N THR A 490 0.09 58.89 -9.12
CA THR A 490 -0.89 59.94 -8.93
C THR A 490 -1.75 59.98 -10.19
N HIS A 491 -3.02 59.60 -10.06
CA HIS A 491 -4.02 59.90 -11.08
C HIS A 491 -4.05 61.41 -11.31
N GLN A 492 -3.68 61.84 -12.51
CA GLN A 492 -4.12 63.09 -13.12
C GLN A 492 -5.06 62.75 -14.26
#